data_AF-A0A423XBN5-F1
#
_entry.id   AF-A0A423XBN5-F1
#
_cell.length_a   1.000
_cell.length_b   1.000
_cell.length_c   1.000
_cell.angle_alpha   90.00
_cell.angle_beta   90.00
_cell.angle_gamma   90.00
#
_symmetry.space_group_name_H-M   'P 1'
#
loop_
_entity.id
_entity.type
_entity.pdbx_description
1 polymer ?
#
loop_
_entity_poly.entity_id
_entity_poly.type
_entity_poly.pdbx_seq_one_letter_code
_entity_poly.pdbx_strand_id
1 'polypeptide(L)'
;MYLRSLVEQCQAPIALSYIPSEAAGLGKELMLSPSANSKQDDGVEKIIFEVLAPAFYTRFVFYAHDLEAFFSELRESCTISVSRADLLPKLLFRRPTTALEAGSLVDYLYFEAIRYLRRRPEKFLTPSQQPPKPSTSTMALDIRDFRISPMDAFMLRQDDAKLRKRYRSLVLRLFVAERFAFGSLLLLDVTLIVLQTWLAWSVISAWEGKTRILALAAVVWAYGIE
;
A
#
# COMPACT_ATOMS: atom_id res chain seq x y z
N MET A 1 -5.53 8.41 12.79
CA MET A 1 -5.09 7.07 12.36
C MET A 1 -6.23 6.36 11.64
N TYR A 2 -5.92 5.47 10.69
CA TYR A 2 -6.93 4.77 9.90
C TYR A 2 -7.85 3.86 10.74
N LEU A 3 -7.30 3.17 11.74
CA LEU A 3 -8.09 2.31 12.62
C LEU A 3 -9.11 3.10 13.45
N ARG A 4 -8.77 4.33 13.83
CA ARG A 4 -9.69 5.24 14.53
C ARG A 4 -10.86 5.64 13.66
N SER A 5 -10.61 6.01 12.40
CA SER A 5 -11.70 6.38 11.48
C SER A 5 -12.60 5.18 11.14
N LEU A 6 -12.06 3.96 11.18
CA LEU A 6 -12.81 2.72 11.11
C LEU A 6 -13.80 2.56 12.27
N VAL A 7 -13.34 2.76 13.50
CA VAL A 7 -14.17 2.67 14.71
C VAL A 7 -15.23 3.78 14.75
N GLU A 8 -14.86 4.99 14.36
CA GLU A 8 -15.79 6.14 14.30
C GLU A 8 -16.91 5.94 13.29
N GLN A 9 -16.65 5.23 12.19
CA GLN A 9 -17.64 4.94 11.14
C GLN A 9 -18.49 3.69 11.43
N CYS A 10 -18.15 2.94 12.49
CA CYS A 10 -18.86 1.73 12.86
C CYS A 10 -20.20 2.06 13.53
N GLN A 11 -21.27 1.40 13.07
CA GLN A 11 -22.60 1.57 13.67
C GLN A 11 -22.83 0.66 14.88
N ALA A 12 -22.11 -0.47 14.96
CA ALA A 12 -22.22 -1.40 16.06
C ALA A 12 -21.55 -0.81 17.33
N PRO A 13 -22.08 -1.08 18.54
CA PRO A 13 -21.48 -0.63 19.79
C PRO A 13 -20.22 -1.44 20.09
N ILE A 14 -19.11 -1.07 19.46
CA ILE A 14 -17.80 -1.73 19.58
C ILE A 14 -16.83 -0.85 20.37
N ALA A 15 -16.07 -1.48 21.27
CA ALA A 15 -14.91 -0.91 21.93
C ALA A 15 -13.65 -1.65 21.47
N LEU A 16 -12.76 -0.94 20.77
CA LEU A 16 -11.53 -1.49 20.20
C LEU A 16 -10.33 -1.11 21.07
N SER A 17 -9.62 -2.08 21.62
CA SER A 17 -8.32 -1.90 22.27
C SER A 17 -7.22 -2.23 21.27
N TYR A 18 -6.46 -1.22 20.86
CA TYR A 18 -5.32 -1.35 19.96
C TYR A 18 -4.02 -1.51 20.76
N ILE A 19 -3.30 -2.60 20.51
CA ILE A 19 -1.98 -2.87 21.05
C ILE A 19 -1.00 -2.89 19.87
N PRO A 20 -0.16 -1.86 19.70
CA PRO A 20 0.84 -1.85 18.66
C PRO A 20 1.93 -2.89 18.97
N SER A 21 2.63 -3.34 17.94
CA SER A 21 3.81 -4.20 18.10
C SER A 21 4.82 -3.53 19.02
N GLU A 22 5.45 -4.30 19.92
CA GLU A 22 6.39 -3.81 20.95
C GLU A 22 7.50 -2.92 20.36
N ALA A 23 7.91 -3.20 19.12
CA ALA A 23 8.90 -2.41 18.38
C ALA A 23 8.46 -0.95 18.10
N ALA A 24 7.16 -0.65 18.16
CA ALA A 24 6.62 0.69 17.89
C ALA A 24 6.55 1.58 19.15
N GLY A 25 6.79 1.06 20.36
CA GLY A 25 6.91 1.83 21.60
C GLY A 25 5.67 2.65 22.02
N LEU A 26 4.51 2.48 21.36
CA LEU A 26 3.27 3.15 21.71
C LEU A 26 2.49 2.35 22.78
N GLY A 27 1.90 3.07 23.73
CA GLY A 27 1.00 2.48 24.73
C GLY A 27 -0.32 1.98 24.11
N LYS A 28 -1.03 1.13 24.85
CA LYS A 28 -2.36 0.62 24.49
C LYS A 28 -3.33 1.78 24.26
N GLU A 29 -3.98 1.81 23.10
CA GLU A 29 -4.97 2.84 22.74
C GLU A 29 -6.38 2.25 22.76
N LEU A 30 -7.30 2.87 23.52
CA LEU A 30 -8.71 2.50 23.52
C LEU A 30 -9.49 3.42 22.58
N MET A 31 -10.20 2.82 21.62
CA MET A 31 -11.06 3.51 20.67
C MET A 31 -12.51 3.06 20.85
N LEU A 32 -13.43 4.01 20.98
CA LEU A 32 -14.86 3.72 21.18
C LEU A 32 -15.66 4.17 19.96
N SER A 33 -16.56 3.33 19.50
CA SER A 33 -17.53 3.70 18.46
C SER A 33 -18.56 4.70 19.01
N PRO A 34 -19.19 5.52 18.15
CA PRO A 34 -20.22 6.48 18.59
C PRO A 34 -21.38 5.80 19.34
N SER A 35 -21.78 4.62 18.87
CA SER A 35 -22.83 3.81 19.50
C SER A 35 -22.40 3.24 20.86
N ALA A 36 -21.11 2.94 21.07
CA ALA A 36 -20.60 2.48 22.36
C ALA A 36 -20.58 3.60 23.41
N ASN A 37 -20.28 4.85 23.00
CA ASN A 37 -20.32 6.00 23.93
C ASN A 37 -21.73 6.29 24.46
N SER A 38 -22.78 5.92 23.72
CA SER A 38 -24.17 6.17 24.09
C SER A 38 -24.80 5.10 25.00
N LYS A 39 -24.17 3.93 25.14
CA LYS A 39 -24.69 2.78 25.90
C LYS A 39 -23.90 2.57 27.19
N GLN A 40 -24.58 2.16 28.26
CA GLN A 40 -23.92 1.60 29.44
C GLN A 40 -23.24 0.26 29.08
N ASP A 41 -22.16 -0.07 29.80
CA ASP A 41 -21.13 -1.10 29.51
C ASP A 41 -21.66 -2.51 29.18
N ASP A 42 -22.90 -2.82 29.54
CA ASP A 42 -23.53 -4.15 29.38
C ASP A 42 -23.84 -4.54 27.92
N GLY A 43 -23.84 -3.56 26.99
CA GLY A 43 -24.14 -3.78 25.57
C GLY A 43 -22.98 -3.58 24.61
N VAL A 44 -21.75 -3.37 25.11
CA VAL A 44 -20.59 -2.98 24.30
C VAL A 44 -19.71 -4.18 23.97
N GLU A 45 -19.58 -4.49 22.69
CA GLU A 45 -18.72 -5.57 22.20
C GLU A 45 -17.24 -5.13 22.26
N LYS A 46 -16.45 -5.75 23.14
CA LYS A 46 -15.01 -5.47 23.30
C LYS A 46 -14.19 -6.30 22.31
N ILE A 47 -13.32 -5.64 21.53
CA ILE A 47 -12.37 -6.24 20.59
C ILE A 47 -10.97 -5.78 20.97
N ILE A 48 -10.06 -6.73 21.20
CA ILE A 48 -8.63 -6.49 21.32
C ILE A 48 -7.98 -6.79 19.98
N PHE A 49 -7.28 -5.80 19.43
CA PHE A 49 -6.49 -5.86 18.21
C PHE A 49 -5.03 -5.67 18.57
N GLU A 50 -4.22 -6.68 18.30
CA GLU A 50 -2.80 -6.71 18.64
C GLU A 50 -1.98 -6.95 17.38
N VAL A 51 -0.94 -6.15 17.17
CA VAL A 51 0.01 -6.34 16.07
C VAL A 51 1.21 -7.12 16.58
N LEU A 52 1.34 -8.38 16.15
CA LEU A 52 2.43 -9.26 16.57
C LEU A 52 3.73 -8.93 15.81
N ALA A 53 3.63 -8.66 14.52
CA ALA A 53 4.78 -8.38 13.66
C ALA A 53 4.69 -7.00 13.00
N PRO A 54 5.74 -6.15 13.06
CA PRO A 54 5.75 -4.85 12.39
C PRO A 54 5.57 -4.93 10.86
N ALA A 55 5.88 -6.08 10.26
CA ALA A 55 5.67 -6.34 8.83
C ALA A 55 4.18 -6.19 8.42
N PHE A 56 3.25 -6.30 9.36
CA PHE A 56 1.83 -6.02 9.12
C PHE A 56 1.60 -4.63 8.50
N TYR A 57 2.29 -3.60 9.01
CA TYR A 57 2.05 -2.22 8.57
C TYR A 57 2.38 -1.99 7.09
N THR A 58 3.43 -2.64 6.60
CA THR A 58 3.81 -2.55 5.18
C THR A 58 2.94 -3.45 4.32
N ARG A 59 2.70 -4.69 4.76
CA ARG A 59 1.88 -5.69 4.05
C ARG A 59 0.44 -5.23 3.85
N PHE A 60 -0.14 -4.52 4.82
CA PHE A 60 -1.53 -4.05 4.75
C PHE A 60 -1.81 -3.21 3.49
N VAL A 61 -0.84 -2.41 3.02
CA VAL A 61 -0.96 -1.54 1.84
C VAL A 61 -1.13 -2.32 0.52
N PHE A 62 -0.59 -3.54 0.47
CA PHE A 62 -0.63 -4.39 -0.71
C PHE A 62 -1.97 -5.09 -0.91
N TYR A 63 -2.84 -5.10 0.10
CA TYR A 63 -4.19 -5.66 -0.04
C TYR A 63 -5.14 -4.65 -0.68
N ALA A 64 -6.04 -5.14 -1.53
CA ALA A 64 -7.08 -4.32 -2.16
C ALA A 64 -8.25 -4.06 -1.21
N HIS A 65 -8.59 -5.03 -0.36
CA HIS A 65 -9.72 -4.98 0.55
C HIS A 65 -9.27 -5.14 2.00
N ASP A 66 -9.79 -4.30 2.89
CA ASP A 66 -9.49 -4.40 4.33
C ASP A 66 -9.82 -5.79 4.88
N LEU A 67 -11.01 -6.32 4.56
CA LEU A 67 -11.45 -7.64 5.04
C LEU A 67 -10.46 -8.74 4.64
N GLU A 68 -10.05 -8.75 3.37
CA GLU A 68 -9.06 -9.70 2.89
C GLU A 68 -7.72 -9.53 3.61
N ALA A 69 -7.28 -8.28 3.81
CA ALA A 69 -6.06 -7.97 4.54
C ALA A 69 -6.10 -8.53 5.96
N PHE A 70 -7.13 -8.22 6.73
CA PHE A 70 -7.25 -8.66 8.12
C PHE A 70 -7.37 -10.19 8.22
N PHE A 71 -8.17 -10.85 7.40
CA PHE A 71 -8.30 -12.30 7.47
C PHE A 71 -7.04 -13.04 7.01
N SER A 72 -6.37 -12.55 5.97
CA SER A 72 -5.11 -13.14 5.49
C SER A 72 -3.99 -12.94 6.51
N GLU A 73 -3.89 -11.77 7.11
CA GLU A 73 -2.87 -11.48 8.11
C GLU A 73 -3.13 -12.17 9.45
N LEU A 74 -4.40 -12.38 9.83
CA LEU A 74 -4.79 -13.12 11.03
C LEU A 74 -4.58 -14.64 10.89
N ARG A 75 -4.99 -15.23 9.76
CA ARG A 75 -5.03 -16.70 9.59
C ARG A 75 -3.85 -17.29 8.84
N GLU A 76 -3.34 -16.57 7.83
CA GLU A 76 -2.28 -17.10 6.97
C GLU A 76 -0.89 -16.62 7.44
N SER A 77 -0.76 -15.31 7.68
CA SER A 77 0.55 -14.70 7.98
C SER A 77 0.84 -14.56 9.48
N CYS A 78 -0.18 -14.75 10.33
CA CYS A 78 -0.11 -14.62 11.80
C CYS A 78 0.61 -13.35 12.28
N THR A 79 0.46 -12.24 11.56
CA THR A 79 1.12 -10.97 11.91
C THR A 79 0.28 -10.13 12.88
N ILE A 80 -0.99 -10.47 13.04
CA ILE A 80 -1.94 -9.82 13.94
C ILE A 80 -2.69 -10.86 14.77
N SER A 81 -3.11 -10.46 15.95
CA SER A 81 -3.99 -11.22 16.84
C SER A 81 -5.26 -10.41 17.09
N VAL A 82 -6.41 -11.05 16.92
CA VAL A 82 -7.72 -10.44 17.18
C VAL A 82 -8.55 -11.38 18.04
N SER A 83 -8.86 -10.93 19.26
CA SER A 83 -9.62 -11.70 20.26
C SER A 83 -11.00 -12.17 19.75
N ARG A 84 -11.76 -11.31 19.07
CA ARG A 84 -13.10 -11.63 18.52
C ARG A 84 -13.15 -11.35 17.02
N ALA A 85 -12.57 -12.25 16.23
CA ALA A 85 -12.52 -12.14 14.78
C ALA A 85 -13.92 -12.11 14.12
N ASP A 86 -14.93 -12.69 14.76
CA ASP A 86 -16.33 -12.70 14.28
C ASP A 86 -16.94 -11.30 14.17
N LEU A 87 -16.36 -10.33 14.88
CA LEU A 87 -16.81 -8.94 14.91
C LEU A 87 -16.06 -8.04 13.91
N LEU A 88 -14.97 -8.52 13.30
CA LEU A 88 -14.23 -7.78 12.28
C LEU A 88 -15.11 -7.38 11.09
N PRO A 89 -15.99 -8.24 10.55
CA PRO A 89 -16.92 -7.83 9.52
C PRO A 89 -17.78 -6.64 9.95
N LYS A 90 -18.29 -6.61 11.18
CA LYS A 90 -19.11 -5.49 11.69
C LYS A 90 -18.31 -4.18 11.80
N LEU A 91 -17.01 -4.26 12.10
CA LEU A 91 -16.12 -3.10 12.14
C LEU A 91 -15.81 -2.56 10.74
N LEU A 92 -15.70 -3.45 9.76
CA LEU A 92 -15.24 -3.13 8.39
C LEU A 92 -16.40 -2.87 7.41
N PHE A 93 -17.60 -3.38 7.68
CA PHE A 93 -18.83 -3.04 6.96
C PHE A 93 -19.28 -1.65 7.38
N ARG A 94 -18.69 -0.66 6.74
CA ARG A 94 -18.98 0.76 6.93
C ARG A 94 -20.24 1.15 6.17
N ARG A 95 -20.79 2.32 6.50
CA ARG A 95 -21.72 3.00 5.59
C ARG A 95 -21.05 3.12 4.21
N PRO A 96 -21.76 2.83 3.10
CA PRO A 96 -21.20 2.98 1.76
C PRO A 96 -20.75 4.43 1.62
N THR A 97 -19.44 4.63 1.63
CA THR A 97 -18.85 5.93 1.48
C THR A 97 -19.08 6.37 0.05
N THR A 98 -19.68 7.54 -0.12
CA THR A 98 -19.88 8.20 -1.40
C THR A 98 -18.63 8.07 -2.27
N ALA A 99 -18.84 7.64 -3.51
CA ALA A 99 -17.80 7.43 -4.50
C ALA A 99 -16.86 8.64 -4.48
N LEU A 100 -15.59 8.40 -4.14
CA LEU A 100 -14.60 9.46 -4.07
C LEU A 100 -14.43 10.05 -5.46
N GLU A 101 -14.80 11.32 -5.62
CA GLU A 101 -14.37 12.11 -6.75
C GLU A 101 -12.86 12.36 -6.59
N ALA A 102 -12.06 11.78 -7.47
CA ALA A 102 -10.65 12.10 -7.57
C ALA A 102 -10.53 13.57 -8.00
N GLY A 103 -10.38 14.48 -7.04
CA GLY A 103 -10.38 15.93 -7.30
C GLY A 103 -9.17 16.42 -8.11
N SER A 104 -8.21 15.57 -8.47
CA SER A 104 -7.05 15.94 -9.28
C SER A 104 -6.62 14.82 -10.25
N LEU A 105 -6.21 15.19 -11.47
CA LEU A 105 -5.70 14.25 -12.48
C LEU A 105 -4.42 13.53 -12.01
N VAL A 106 -3.61 14.22 -11.21
CA VAL A 106 -2.39 13.65 -10.64
C VAL A 106 -2.77 12.51 -9.68
N ASP A 107 -3.80 12.71 -8.86
CA ASP A 107 -4.31 11.69 -7.95
C ASP A 107 -4.71 10.45 -8.74
N TYR A 108 -5.50 10.64 -9.81
CA TYR A 108 -5.93 9.57 -10.70
C TYR A 108 -4.75 8.75 -11.25
N LEU A 109 -3.72 9.40 -11.80
CA LEU A 109 -2.52 8.71 -12.32
C LEU A 109 -1.79 7.90 -11.23
N TYR A 110 -1.64 8.46 -10.03
CA TYR A 110 -1.02 7.73 -8.92
C TYR A 110 -1.86 6.53 -8.49
N PHE A 111 -3.18 6.66 -8.39
CA PHE A 111 -4.04 5.54 -7.99
C PHE A 111 -4.10 4.46 -9.07
N GLU A 112 -4.04 4.82 -10.34
CA GLU A 112 -3.98 3.84 -11.43
C GLU A 112 -2.64 3.09 -11.41
N ALA A 113 -1.53 3.80 -11.18
CA ALA A 113 -0.22 3.17 -10.99
C ALA A 113 -0.18 2.25 -9.77
N ILE A 114 -0.71 2.71 -8.62
CA ILE A 114 -0.82 1.91 -7.40
C ILE A 114 -1.70 0.68 -7.63
N ARG A 115 -2.83 0.84 -8.32
CA ARG A 115 -3.74 -0.25 -8.68
C ARG A 115 -3.02 -1.30 -9.53
N TYR A 116 -2.31 -0.87 -10.57
CA TYR A 116 -1.58 -1.76 -11.46
C TYR A 116 -0.45 -2.51 -10.74
N LEU A 117 0.25 -1.83 -9.84
CA LEU A 117 1.36 -2.41 -9.09
C LEU A 117 0.92 -3.26 -7.88
N ARG A 118 -0.34 -3.15 -7.45
CA ARG A 118 -0.85 -3.86 -6.27
C ARG A 118 -0.94 -5.36 -6.54
N ARG A 119 -0.10 -6.11 -5.81
CA ARG A 119 -0.13 -7.57 -5.77
C ARG A 119 -0.30 -8.03 -4.33
N ARG A 120 -1.13 -9.05 -4.12
CA ARG A 120 -1.27 -9.68 -2.80
C ARG A 120 0.10 -10.16 -2.31
N PRO A 121 0.50 -9.85 -1.06
CA PRO A 121 1.76 -10.33 -0.48
C PRO A 121 1.85 -11.85 -0.52
N GLU A 122 3.07 -12.37 -0.63
CA GLU A 122 3.30 -13.81 -0.52
C GLU A 122 2.98 -14.31 0.89
N LYS A 123 2.37 -15.50 0.95
CA LYS A 123 1.99 -16.13 2.21
C LYS A 123 3.25 -16.61 2.92
N PHE A 124 3.37 -16.33 4.22
CA PHE A 124 4.39 -17.02 5.01
C PHE A 124 3.98 -18.50 5.10
N LEU A 125 4.75 -19.37 4.44
CA LEU A 125 4.53 -20.81 4.52
C LEU A 125 4.84 -21.25 5.96
N THR A 126 3.79 -21.48 6.74
CA THR A 126 3.93 -22.12 8.04
C THR A 126 4.24 -23.60 7.81
N PRO A 127 5.27 -24.21 8.45
CA PRO A 127 5.68 -25.60 8.20
C PRO A 127 4.58 -26.66 8.38
N SER A 128 3.49 -26.31 9.06
CA SER A 128 2.34 -27.19 9.32
C SER A 128 1.33 -27.26 8.17
N GLN A 129 1.52 -26.53 7.07
CA GLN A 129 0.70 -26.60 5.86
C GLN A 129 1.50 -27.22 4.71
N GLN A 130 1.79 -28.52 4.79
CA GLN A 130 2.10 -29.30 3.60
C GLN A 130 0.82 -29.41 2.74
N PRO A 131 0.85 -29.03 1.46
CA PRO A 131 -0.33 -29.18 0.61
C PRO A 131 -0.52 -30.64 0.19
N PRO A 132 -1.74 -31.22 0.27
CA PRO A 132 -2.06 -32.38 -0.54
C PRO A 132 -2.24 -31.95 -2.01
N LYS A 133 -1.18 -32.16 -2.82
CA LYS A 133 -1.14 -32.11 -4.30
C LYS A 133 -1.58 -30.80 -4.98
N PRO A 134 -1.11 -30.55 -6.23
CA PRO A 134 -1.48 -29.35 -6.98
C PRO A 134 -2.93 -29.48 -7.43
N SER A 135 -3.86 -28.94 -6.65
CA SER A 135 -5.17 -28.60 -7.19
C SER A 135 -4.95 -27.49 -8.21
N THR A 136 -5.47 -27.74 -9.41
CA THR A 136 -5.62 -26.82 -10.51
C THR A 136 -5.74 -25.39 -10.02
N SER A 137 -4.96 -24.49 -10.63
CA SER A 137 -5.12 -23.06 -10.53
C SER A 137 -6.55 -22.69 -10.90
N THR A 138 -7.46 -22.77 -9.94
CA THR A 138 -8.66 -21.95 -9.93
C THR A 138 -8.09 -20.55 -10.05
N MET A 139 -8.25 -19.92 -11.21
CA MET A 139 -8.07 -18.48 -11.33
C MET A 139 -8.87 -17.89 -10.18
N ALA A 140 -8.17 -17.52 -9.11
CA ALA A 140 -8.76 -16.82 -8.00
C ALA A 140 -9.26 -15.54 -8.64
N LEU A 141 -10.57 -15.50 -8.86
CA LEU A 141 -11.26 -14.47 -9.60
C LEU A 141 -10.75 -13.15 -9.05
N ASP A 142 -10.17 -12.34 -9.93
CA ASP A 142 -9.47 -11.15 -9.51
C ASP A 142 -10.48 -10.07 -9.12
N ILE A 143 -10.96 -10.11 -7.87
CA ILE A 143 -11.93 -9.13 -7.33
C ILE A 143 -11.28 -7.73 -7.22
N ARG A 144 -10.02 -7.55 -7.65
CA ARG A 144 -9.28 -6.26 -7.60
C ARG A 144 -9.79 -5.21 -8.60
N ASP A 145 -10.68 -5.56 -9.54
CA ASP A 145 -10.90 -4.73 -10.74
C ASP A 145 -11.77 -3.47 -10.59
N PHE A 146 -12.44 -3.24 -9.46
CA PHE A 146 -13.50 -2.22 -9.45
C PHE A 146 -13.37 -1.09 -8.43
N ARG A 147 -12.51 -1.18 -7.39
CA ARG A 147 -12.54 -0.16 -6.32
C ARG A 147 -11.17 0.19 -5.73
N ILE A 148 -11.00 1.50 -5.49
CA ILE A 148 -9.90 2.08 -4.70
C ILE A 148 -9.90 1.42 -3.31
N SER A 149 -8.70 1.09 -2.79
CA SER A 149 -8.61 0.50 -1.44
C SER A 149 -9.25 1.43 -0.42
N PRO A 150 -10.00 0.92 0.57
CA PRO A 150 -10.62 1.78 1.58
C PRO A 150 -9.60 2.64 2.35
N MET A 151 -8.35 2.19 2.44
CA MET A 151 -7.26 2.97 3.04
C MET A 151 -6.79 4.12 2.13
N ASP A 152 -6.65 3.86 0.82
CA ASP A 152 -6.36 4.89 -0.17
C ASP A 152 -7.47 5.94 -0.22
N ALA A 153 -8.72 5.49 -0.16
CA ALA A 153 -9.91 6.33 -0.07
C ALA A 153 -9.90 7.20 1.20
N PHE A 154 -9.49 6.65 2.35
CA PHE A 154 -9.33 7.41 3.58
C PHE A 154 -8.25 8.49 3.46
N MET A 155 -7.08 8.15 2.90
CA MET A 155 -6.00 9.11 2.71
C MET A 155 -6.36 10.23 1.74
N LEU A 156 -7.15 9.93 0.70
CA LEU A 156 -7.63 10.95 -0.24
C LEU A 156 -8.52 12.01 0.39
N ARG A 157 -9.34 11.63 1.37
CA ARG A 157 -10.25 12.51 2.11
C ARG A 157 -9.55 13.39 3.15
N GLN A 158 -8.26 13.17 3.38
CA GLN A 158 -7.53 13.93 4.37
C GLN A 158 -7.18 15.32 3.83
N ASP A 159 -7.49 16.37 4.61
CA ASP A 159 -7.32 17.77 4.17
C ASP A 159 -5.85 18.17 3.96
N ASP A 160 -4.90 17.51 4.63
CA ASP A 160 -3.48 17.82 4.52
C ASP A 160 -2.87 17.30 3.20
N ALA A 161 -2.69 18.22 2.25
CA ALA A 161 -2.04 17.94 0.97
C ALA A 161 -0.61 17.40 1.10
N LYS A 162 0.15 17.81 2.12
CA LYS A 162 1.53 17.32 2.33
C LYS A 162 1.51 15.86 2.75
N LEU A 163 0.60 15.48 3.65
CA LEU A 163 0.43 14.11 4.10
C LEU A 163 0.01 13.19 2.95
N ARG A 164 -0.95 13.63 2.12
CA ARG A 164 -1.36 12.89 0.92
C ARG A 164 -0.21 12.65 -0.05
N LYS A 165 0.60 13.68 -0.32
CA LYS A 165 1.78 13.56 -1.21
C LYS A 165 2.81 12.57 -0.64
N ARG A 166 3.08 12.64 0.67
CA ARG A 166 3.99 11.70 1.35
C ARG A 166 3.48 10.27 1.27
N TYR A 167 2.20 10.05 1.56
CA TYR A 167 1.55 8.74 1.45
C TYR A 167 1.73 8.16 0.04
N ARG A 168 1.32 8.90 -1.00
CA ARG A 168 1.41 8.43 -2.40
C ARG A 168 2.83 8.08 -2.82
N SER A 169 3.78 8.95 -2.48
CA SER A 169 5.20 8.72 -2.80
C SER A 169 5.74 7.48 -2.09
N LEU A 170 5.45 7.32 -0.78
CA LEU A 170 5.90 6.16 -0.02
C LEU A 170 5.26 4.85 -0.51
N VAL A 171 3.96 4.86 -0.74
CA VAL A 171 3.22 3.68 -1.23
C VAL A 171 3.72 3.27 -2.61
N LEU A 172 3.88 4.23 -3.53
CA LEU A 172 4.43 3.94 -4.86
C LEU A 172 5.86 3.39 -4.76
N ARG A 173 6.72 4.01 -3.95
CA ARG A 173 8.09 3.52 -3.74
C ARG A 173 8.11 2.11 -3.16
N LEU A 174 7.20 1.80 -2.23
CA LEU A 174 7.08 0.47 -1.65
C LEU A 174 6.73 -0.57 -2.73
N PHE A 175 5.76 -0.27 -3.60
CA PHE A 175 5.38 -1.16 -4.71
C PHE A 175 6.50 -1.34 -5.75
N VAL A 176 7.18 -0.25 -6.12
CA VAL A 176 8.30 -0.31 -7.07
C VAL A 176 9.47 -1.07 -6.44
N ALA A 177 9.74 -0.87 -5.15
CA ALA A 177 10.76 -1.62 -4.42
C ALA A 177 10.44 -3.11 -4.37
N GLU A 178 9.18 -3.49 -4.11
CA GLU A 178 8.76 -4.89 -4.16
C GLU A 178 9.00 -5.51 -5.54
N ARG A 179 8.76 -4.74 -6.61
CA ARG A 179 8.89 -5.23 -7.99
C ARG A 179 10.33 -5.33 -8.49
N PHE A 180 11.16 -4.34 -8.17
CA PHE A 180 12.50 -4.18 -8.76
C PHE A 180 13.65 -4.38 -7.77
N ALA A 181 13.37 -4.30 -6.48
CA ALA A 181 14.38 -4.22 -5.43
C ALA A 181 14.16 -5.25 -4.31
N PHE A 182 13.40 -6.32 -4.59
CA PHE A 182 13.07 -7.40 -3.64
C PHE A 182 12.50 -6.88 -2.29
N GLY A 183 11.74 -5.79 -2.35
CA GLY A 183 11.11 -5.18 -1.16
C GLY A 183 12.03 -4.25 -0.35
N SER A 184 13.27 -4.03 -0.79
CA SER A 184 14.20 -3.11 -0.12
C SER A 184 14.17 -1.70 -0.72
N LEU A 185 13.79 -0.71 0.10
CA LEU A 185 13.82 0.70 -0.31
C LEU A 185 15.25 1.20 -0.58
N LEU A 186 16.26 0.63 0.07
CA LEU A 186 17.67 1.01 -0.15
C LEU A 186 18.14 0.57 -1.53
N LEU A 187 17.81 -0.66 -1.92
CA LEU A 187 18.13 -1.16 -3.25
C LEU A 187 17.40 -0.36 -4.33
N LEU A 188 16.14 0.03 -4.08
CA LEU A 188 15.42 0.92 -4.98
C LEU A 188 16.19 2.24 -5.19
N ASP A 189 16.66 2.87 -4.12
CA ASP A 189 17.38 4.13 -4.22
C ASP A 189 18.68 3.99 -5.01
N VAL A 190 19.43 2.91 -4.81
CA VAL A 190 20.63 2.60 -5.60
C VAL A 190 20.27 2.42 -7.08
N THR A 191 19.22 1.67 -7.40
CA THR A 191 18.81 1.45 -8.80
C THR A 191 18.39 2.75 -9.48
N LEU A 192 17.73 3.66 -8.76
CA LEU A 192 17.35 4.97 -9.29
C LEU A 192 18.59 5.84 -9.56
N ILE A 193 19.58 5.83 -8.67
CA ILE A 193 20.84 6.57 -8.86
C ILE A 193 21.61 6.01 -10.07
N VAL A 194 21.69 4.70 -10.22
CA VAL A 194 22.34 4.05 -11.38
C VAL A 194 21.63 4.44 -12.67
N LEU A 195 20.29 4.37 -12.69
CA LEU A 195 19.49 4.74 -13.85
C LEU A 195 19.66 6.23 -14.20
N GLN A 196 19.62 7.13 -13.21
CA GLN A 196 19.83 8.56 -13.42
C GLN A 196 21.23 8.86 -13.97
N THR A 197 22.25 8.19 -13.43
CA THR A 197 23.63 8.32 -13.91
C THR A 197 23.76 7.82 -15.35
N TRP A 198 23.14 6.68 -15.67
CA TRP A 198 23.11 6.11 -17.02
C TRP A 198 22.37 7.01 -18.01
N LEU A 199 21.24 7.61 -17.61
CA LEU A 199 20.49 8.55 -18.44
C LEU A 199 21.28 9.85 -18.67
N ALA A 200 21.89 10.42 -17.63
CA ALA A 200 22.74 11.60 -17.77
C ALA A 200 23.91 11.33 -18.73
N TRP A 201 24.55 10.17 -18.58
CA TRP A 201 25.61 9.71 -19.49
C TRP A 201 25.10 9.54 -20.93
N SER A 202 23.92 8.96 -21.12
CA SER A 202 23.31 8.77 -22.43
C SER A 202 22.97 10.11 -23.11
N VAL A 203 22.52 11.10 -22.34
CA VAL A 203 22.24 12.45 -22.87
C VAL A 203 23.54 13.15 -23.28
N ILE A 204 24.57 13.08 -22.44
CA ILE A 204 25.88 13.67 -22.73
C ILE A 204 26.50 13.03 -23.97
N SER A 205 26.52 11.69 -24.04
CA SER A 205 27.07 10.97 -25.19
C SER A 205 26.27 11.20 -26.48
N ALA A 206 24.94 11.37 -26.40
CA ALA A 206 24.12 11.74 -27.55
C ALA A 206 24.39 13.18 -28.04
N TRP A 207 24.65 14.11 -27.11
CA TRP A 207 25.07 15.48 -27.43
C TRP A 207 26.46 15.52 -28.05
N GLU A 208 27.44 14.82 -27.48
CA GLU A 208 28.80 14.70 -28.04
C GLU A 208 28.80 13.98 -29.41
N GLY A 209 27.93 12.99 -29.59
CA GLY A 209 27.73 12.33 -30.88
C GLY A 209 27.23 13.31 -31.94
N LYS A 210 26.25 14.15 -31.62
CA LYS A 210 25.75 15.19 -32.53
C LYS A 210 26.79 16.25 -32.85
N THR A 211 27.58 16.72 -31.88
CA THR A 211 28.63 17.70 -32.14
C THR A 211 29.76 17.12 -32.99
N ARG A 212 30.12 15.85 -32.79
CA ARG A 212 31.09 15.14 -33.64
C ARG A 212 30.58 14.92 -35.07
N ILE A 213 29.31 14.57 -35.25
CA ILE A 213 28.69 14.42 -36.59
C ILE A 213 28.64 15.77 -37.32
N LEU A 214 28.27 16.86 -36.63
CA LEU A 214 28.27 18.19 -37.21
C LEU A 214 29.68 18.69 -37.56
N ALA A 215 30.68 18.40 -36.71
CA ALA A 215 32.07 18.73 -37.00
C ALA A 215 32.60 17.96 -38.21
N LEU A 216 32.33 16.65 -38.32
CA LEU A 216 32.69 15.85 -39.48
C LEU A 216 31.97 16.31 -40.75
N ALA A 217 30.69 16.66 -40.67
CA ALA A 217 29.95 17.23 -41.80
C ALA A 217 30.53 18.58 -42.25
N ALA A 218 30.97 19.43 -41.32
CA ALA A 218 31.63 20.69 -41.63
C ALA A 218 33.02 20.48 -42.26
N VAL A 219 33.79 19.49 -41.80
CA VAL A 219 35.09 19.14 -42.41
C VAL A 219 34.90 18.57 -43.82
N VAL A 220 33.93 17.67 -44.02
CA VAL A 220 33.62 17.13 -45.36
C VAL A 220 33.10 18.21 -46.30
N TRP A 221 32.31 19.17 -45.80
CA TRP A 221 31.85 20.31 -46.61
C TRP A 221 33.00 21.27 -46.96
N ALA A 222 33.94 21.49 -46.04
CA ALA A 222 35.12 22.33 -46.28
C ALA A 222 36.15 21.70 -47.23
N TYR A 223 36.27 20.36 -47.24
CA TYR A 223 37.20 19.62 -48.11
C TYR A 223 36.57 19.04 -49.38
N GLY A 224 35.23 19.12 -49.53
CA GLY A 224 34.49 18.61 -50.70
C GLY A 224 34.20 19.65 -51.78
N ILE A 225 34.74 20.87 -51.65
CA ILE A 225 34.68 21.93 -52.65
C ILE A 225 36.11 22.18 -53.14
N GLU A 226 36.66 21.23 -53.89
CA GLU A 226 37.79 21.42 -54.82
C GLU A 226 37.46 20.77 -56.16
#